data_AF-A0A1Q4V119-F1
#
_entry.id   AF-A0A1Q4V119-F1
#
_cell.length_a   1.000
_cell.length_b   1.000
_cell.length_c   1.000
_cell.angle_alpha   90.00
_cell.angle_beta   90.00
_cell.angle_gamma   90.00
#
_symmetry.space_group_name_H-M   'P 1'
#
loop_
_entity.id
_entity.type
_entity.pdbx_description
1 polymer ?
#
loop_
_entity_poly.entity_id
_entity_poly.type
_entity_poly.pdbx_seq_one_letter_code
_entity_poly.pdbx_strand_id
1 'polypeptide(L)'
;MADILPTPETVIKNGATYARDLLERVLTSFLGGFLAGIVITQPLDASMWYTALSAGTAAAVSLVKGILARARDVTNSASLARGV
;
A
#
# COMPACT_ATOMS: atom_id res chain seq x y z
N MET A 1 -11.45 -35.87 -2.44
CA MET A 1 -11.70 -34.50 -2.93
C MET A 1 -10.88 -33.59 -2.04
N ALA A 2 -9.77 -33.04 -2.55
CA ALA A 2 -8.92 -32.16 -1.74
C ALA A 2 -9.71 -30.89 -1.40
N ASP A 3 -9.58 -30.46 -0.15
CA ASP A 3 -10.29 -29.29 0.38
C ASP A 3 -9.89 -28.06 -0.43
N ILE A 4 -10.85 -27.48 -1.16
CA ILE A 4 -10.65 -26.38 -2.13
C ILE A 4 -10.47 -25.05 -1.40
N LEU A 5 -10.61 -25.05 -0.07
CA LEU A 5 -10.50 -23.87 0.77
C LEU A 5 -9.08 -23.77 1.33
N PRO A 6 -8.46 -22.58 1.28
CA PRO A 6 -7.15 -22.36 1.87
C PRO A 6 -7.19 -22.65 3.37
N THR A 7 -6.16 -23.31 3.87
CA THR A 7 -6.06 -23.57 5.32
C THR A 7 -5.94 -22.25 6.09
N PRO A 8 -6.36 -22.20 7.37
CA PRO A 8 -6.22 -21.00 8.20
C PRO A 8 -4.78 -20.45 8.22
N GLU A 9 -3.77 -21.32 8.25
CA GLU A 9 -2.36 -20.94 8.22
C GLU A 9 -1.99 -20.21 6.92
N THR A 10 -2.59 -20.62 5.81
CA THR A 10 -2.37 -20.02 4.50
C THR A 10 -2.97 -18.61 4.45
N VAL A 11 -4.18 -18.43 4.97
CA VAL A 11 -4.83 -17.11 5.08
C VAL A 11 -4.01 -16.17 5.96
N ILE A 12 -3.55 -16.65 7.12
CA ILE A 12 -2.75 -15.86 8.06
C ILE A 12 -1.42 -15.43 7.41
N LYS A 13 -0.70 -16.37 6.78
CA LYS A 13 0.57 -16.07 6.10
C LYS A 13 0.37 -15.05 4.97
N ASN A 14 -0.66 -15.23 4.15
CA ASN A 14 -0.98 -14.30 3.07
C ASN A 14 -1.32 -12.90 3.60
N GLY A 15 -2.07 -12.83 4.70
CA GLY A 15 -2.37 -11.57 5.38
C GLY A 15 -1.11 -10.87 5.90
N ALA A 16 -0.20 -11.60 6.54
CA ALA A 16 1.06 -11.06 7.05
C ALA A 16 1.98 -10.57 5.92
N THR A 17 2.12 -11.35 4.85
CA THR A 17 2.91 -10.95 3.67
C THR A 17 2.31 -9.70 3.02
N TYR A 18 0.98 -9.64 2.88
CA TYR A 18 0.30 -8.47 2.34
C TYR A 18 0.49 -7.23 3.22
N ALA A 19 0.38 -7.35 4.54
CA ALA A 19 0.59 -6.24 5.46
C ALA A 19 2.03 -5.71 5.40
N ARG A 20 3.01 -6.60 5.26
CA ARG A 20 4.41 -6.24 5.10
C ARG A 20 4.66 -5.50 3.78
N ASP A 21 4.16 -6.04 2.66
CA ASP A 21 4.22 -5.37 1.36
C ASP A 21 3.59 -3.98 1.39
N LEU A 22 2.42 -3.86 2.02
CA LEU A 22 1.72 -2.59 2.17
C LEU A 22 2.54 -1.57 2.96
N LEU A 23 3.16 -2.00 4.06
CA LEU A 23 4.02 -1.16 4.88
C LEU A 23 5.26 -0.72 4.11
N GLU A 24 5.96 -1.66 3.46
CA GLU A 24 7.15 -1.38 2.66
C GLU A 24 6.83 -0.37 1.55
N ARG A 25 5.68 -0.50 0.88
CA ARG A 25 5.23 0.45 -0.15
C ARG A 25 4.92 1.85 0.40
N VAL A 26 4.23 1.93 1.54
CA VAL A 26 3.90 3.23 2.17
C VAL A 26 5.17 3.94 2.63
N LEU A 27 6.08 3.22 3.30
CA LEU A 27 7.35 3.76 3.78
C LEU A 27 8.25 4.20 2.63
N THR A 28 8.37 3.40 1.57
CA THR A 28 9.20 3.76 0.39
C THR A 28 8.61 4.93 -0.38
N SER A 29 7.30 5.01 -0.54
CA SER A 29 6.65 6.16 -1.19
C SER A 29 6.85 7.44 -0.39
N PHE A 30 6.66 7.38 0.94
CA PHE A 30 6.92 8.50 1.83
C PHE A 30 8.39 8.92 1.77
N LEU A 31 9.31 7.96 1.93
CA LEU A 31 10.75 8.22 1.94
C LEU A 31 11.22 8.81 0.61
N GLY A 32 10.73 8.30 -0.53
CA GLY A 32 11.04 8.86 -1.85
C GLY A 32 10.61 10.32 -1.97
N GLY A 33 9.38 10.65 -1.57
CA GLY A 33 8.89 12.04 -1.56
C GLY A 33 9.64 12.94 -0.56
N PHE A 34 9.96 12.42 0.62
CA PHE A 34 10.73 13.12 1.64
C PHE A 34 12.15 13.45 1.16
N LEU A 35 12.87 12.46 0.61
CA LEU A 35 14.21 12.64 0.08
C LEU A 35 14.23 13.60 -1.12
N ALA A 36 13.22 13.54 -2.00
CA ALA A 36 13.06 14.54 -3.06
C ALA A 36 12.90 15.96 -2.50
N GLY A 37 12.22 16.10 -1.35
CA GLY A 37 12.11 17.36 -0.63
C GLY A 37 13.44 17.91 -0.10
N ILE A 38 14.33 17.05 0.41
CA ILE A 38 15.68 17.44 0.86
C ILE A 38 16.48 18.08 -0.30
N VAL A 39 16.28 17.63 -1.53
CA VAL A 39 17.01 18.17 -2.70
C VAL A 39 16.67 19.64 -2.95
N ILE A 40 15.45 20.07 -2.60
CA ILE A 40 14.93 21.41 -2.92
C ILE A 40 14.66 22.28 -1.68
N THR A 41 14.90 21.77 -0.47
CA THR A 41 14.71 22.49 0.80
C THR A 41 15.85 22.22 1.77
N GLN A 42 16.00 23.04 2.82
CA GLN A 42 16.97 22.78 3.89
C GLN A 42 16.32 22.01 5.05
N PRO A 43 16.97 20.97 5.63
CA PRO A 43 16.35 20.11 6.65
C PRO A 43 15.80 20.82 7.89
N LEU A 44 16.36 21.97 8.25
CA LEU A 44 15.98 22.73 9.45
C LEU A 44 14.95 23.83 9.16
N ASP A 45 14.61 24.07 7.90
CA ASP A 45 13.63 25.08 7.51
C ASP A 45 12.20 24.53 7.60
N ALA A 46 11.25 25.42 7.89
CA ALA A 46 9.82 25.08 7.91
C ALA A 46 9.34 24.45 6.58
N SER A 47 9.93 24.86 5.45
CA SER A 47 9.65 24.30 4.12
C SER A 47 9.93 22.80 3.99
N MET A 48 10.91 22.27 4.74
CA MET A 48 11.18 20.83 4.75
C MET A 48 10.03 20.07 5.38
N TRP A 49 9.48 20.58 6.48
CA TRP A 49 8.38 19.95 7.19
C TRP A 49 7.08 20.00 6.38
N TYR A 50 6.83 21.08 5.63
CA TYR A 50 5.73 21.12 4.66
C TYR A 50 5.91 20.09 3.55
N THR A 51 7.14 19.89 3.08
CA THR A 51 7.43 18.88 2.06
C THR A 51 7.23 17.47 2.60
N ALA A 52 7.71 17.18 3.81
CA ALA A 52 7.47 15.91 4.50
C ALA A 52 5.97 15.62 4.67
N LEU A 53 5.19 16.62 5.11
CA LEU A 53 3.74 16.52 5.21
C LEU A 53 3.11 16.22 3.85
N SER A 54 3.53 16.92 2.79
CA SER A 54 3.01 16.71 1.44
C SER A 54 3.30 15.29 0.90
N ALA A 55 4.51 14.78 1.16
CA ALA A 55 4.90 13.41 0.83
C ALA A 55 4.05 12.38 1.61
N GLY A 56 3.81 12.64 2.89
CA GLY A 56 2.91 11.84 3.72
C GLY A 56 1.47 11.83 3.19
N THR A 57 0.94 12.99 2.83
CA THR A 57 -0.41 13.10 2.23
C THR A 57 -0.48 12.36 0.89
N ALA A 58 0.52 12.51 0.03
CA ALA A 58 0.56 11.79 -1.26
C ALA A 58 0.62 10.27 -1.06
N ALA A 59 1.43 9.78 -0.12
CA ALA A 59 1.49 8.36 0.24
C ALA A 59 0.14 7.85 0.76
N ALA A 60 -0.54 8.63 1.61
CA ALA A 60 -1.87 8.28 2.12
C ALA A 60 -2.94 8.25 1.01
N VAL A 61 -2.95 9.23 0.10
CA VAL A 61 -3.87 9.24 -1.05
C VAL A 61 -3.62 8.05 -1.97
N SER A 62 -2.35 7.73 -2.25
CA SER A 62 -1.96 6.55 -3.03
C SER A 62 -2.41 5.25 -2.36
N LEU A 63 -2.24 5.14 -1.04
CA LEU A 63 -2.71 4.02 -0.25
C LEU A 63 -4.24 3.85 -0.35
N VAL A 64 -5.00 4.92 -0.10
CA VAL A 64 -6.46 4.92 -0.20
C VAL A 64 -6.90 4.53 -1.62
N LYS A 65 -6.26 5.10 -2.65
CA LYS A 65 -6.52 4.73 -4.05
C LYS A 65 -6.25 3.24 -4.29
N GLY A 66 -5.17 2.68 -3.75
CA GLY A 66 -4.83 1.27 -3.88
C GLY A 66 -5.86 0.34 -3.20
N ILE A 67 -6.34 0.72 -2.01
CA ILE A 67 -7.41 -0.01 -1.30
C ILE A 67 -8.71 0.03 -2.11
N LEU A 68 -9.10 1.22 -2.58
CA LEU A 68 -10.30 1.40 -3.40
C LEU A 68 -10.20 0.64 -4.73
N ALA A 69 -9.02 0.65 -5.37
CA ALA A 69 -8.77 -0.10 -6.59
C ALA A 69 -8.94 -1.60 -6.36
N ARG A 70 -8.35 -2.15 -5.29
CA ARG A 70 -8.52 -3.56 -4.93
C ARG A 70 -9.98 -3.90 -4.67
N ALA A 71 -10.70 -3.08 -3.90
CA ALA A 71 -12.12 -3.30 -3.61
C ALA A 71 -12.98 -3.29 -4.90
N ARG A 72 -12.66 -2.43 -5.86
CA ARG A 72 -13.34 -2.37 -7.16
C ARG A 72 -12.91 -3.47 -8.12
N ASP A 73 -11.68 -3.95 -8.05
CA ASP A 73 -11.19 -5.07 -8.87
C ASP A 73 -11.87 -6.39 -8.51
N VAL A 74 -12.31 -6.54 -7.24
CA VAL A 74 -13.21 -7.64 -6.82
C VAL A 74 -14.58 -7.57 -7.52
N THR A 75 -14.96 -6.44 -8.11
CA THR A 75 -16.31 -6.22 -8.67
C THR A 75 -16.54 -6.85 -10.05
N ASN A 76 -15.48 -7.32 -10.75
CA ASN A 76 -15.58 -7.97 -12.07
C ASN A 76 -14.88 -9.33 -12.16
N SER A 77 -14.82 -10.10 -11.07
CA SER A 77 -14.06 -11.35 -11.06
C SER A 77 -14.95 -12.59 -11.31
N ALA A 78 -14.92 -13.10 -12.54
CA ALA A 78 -15.51 -14.40 -12.91
C ALA A 78 -14.73 -15.60 -12.31
N SER A 79 -13.50 -15.41 -11.85
CA SER A 79 -12.66 -16.44 -11.20
C SER A 79 -12.75 -16.44 -9.66
N LEU A 80 -13.54 -15.53 -9.07
CA LEU A 80 -14.15 -15.70 -7.75
C LEU A 80 -15.52 -16.39 -7.83
N ALA A 81 -16.05 -16.63 -9.04
CA ALA A 81 -17.01 -17.71 -9.24
C ALA A 81 -16.21 -19.03 -9.16
N ARG A 82 -16.67 -19.97 -8.35
CA ARG A 82 -16.10 -21.32 -8.30
C ARG A 82 -16.12 -21.93 -9.71
N GLY A 83 -14.94 -22.06 -10.33
CA GLY A 83 -14.75 -22.87 -11.53
C GLY A 83 -14.05 -22.16 -12.69
N VAL A 84 -12.73 -22.02 -12.60
CA VAL A 84 -11.75 -22.55 -13.57
C VAL A 84 -10.45 -22.85 -12.82
#